data_AF-A0A5C8K917-F1
#
_entry.id   AF-A0A5C8K917-F1
#
_cell.length_a   1.000
_cell.length_b   1.000
_cell.length_c   1.000
_cell.angle_alpha   90.00
_cell.angle_beta   90.00
_cell.angle_gamma   90.00
#
_symmetry.space_group_name_H-M   'P 1'
#
loop_
_entity.id
_entity.type
_entity.pdbx_description
1 polymer ?
#
loop_
_entity_poly.entity_id
_entity_poly.type
_entity_poly.pdbx_seq_one_letter_code
_entity_poly.pdbx_strand_id
1 'polypeptide(L)' 'MENNNNMSLSNMLKNPGDLLEIARNPGKFGLDTFKSLSNQQKQYVAFAAAAGLLIYGYMVNRH' A
#
# COMPACT_ATOMS: atom_id res chain seq x y z
N MET A 1 -21.79 14.48 -13.00
CA MET A 1 -21.49 13.08 -12.65
C MET A 1 -20.07 13.07 -12.09
N GLU A 2 -19.92 12.87 -10.78
CA GLU A 2 -18.63 12.83 -10.11
C GLU A 2 -17.90 11.54 -10.51
N ASN A 3 -16.89 11.65 -11.35
CA ASN A 3 -16.09 10.51 -11.79
C ASN A 3 -15.12 10.14 -10.67
N ASN A 4 -15.63 9.39 -9.70
CA ASN A 4 -14.89 8.76 -8.64
C ASN A 4 -14.01 7.64 -9.22
N ASN A 5 -12.89 8.02 -9.85
CA ASN A 5 -11.74 7.16 -10.12
C ASN A 5 -11.05 6.80 -8.80
N ASN A 6 -11.80 6.24 -7.85
CA ASN A 6 -11.27 5.64 -6.64
C ASN A 6 -10.49 4.40 -7.07
N MET A 7 -9.20 4.59 -7.38
CA MET A 7 -8.23 3.52 -7.52
C MET A 7 -8.11 2.84 -6.15
N SER A 8 -9.08 2.00 -5.86
CA SER A 8 -9.23 1.36 -4.57
C SER A 8 -8.11 0.35 -4.43
N LEU A 9 -7.50 0.27 -3.25
CA LEU A 9 -6.46 -0.73 -2.92
C LEU A 9 -6.89 -2.16 -3.35
N SER A 10 -8.20 -2.42 -3.32
CA SER A 10 -8.82 -3.66 -3.77
C SER A 10 -8.70 -3.90 -5.29
N ASN A 11 -8.79 -2.86 -6.12
CA ASN A 11 -8.57 -2.96 -7.57
C ASN A 11 -7.09 -3.17 -7.92
N MET A 12 -6.17 -2.67 -7.09
CA MET A 12 -4.73 -2.95 -7.24
C MET A 12 -4.38 -4.38 -6.81
N LEU A 13 -5.01 -4.90 -5.75
CA LEU A 13 -4.88 -6.32 -5.40
C LEU A 13 -5.43 -7.24 -6.50
N LYS A 14 -6.45 -6.80 -7.23
CA LYS A 14 -7.00 -7.53 -8.38
C LYS A 14 -6.11 -7.47 -9.62
N ASN A 15 -5.25 -6.46 -9.74
CA ASN A 15 -4.33 -6.30 -10.86
C ASN A 15 -2.88 -6.46 -10.38
N PRO A 16 -2.34 -7.70 -10.37
CA PRO A 16 -0.99 -7.97 -9.88
C PRO A 16 0.11 -7.25 -10.68
N GLY A 17 -0.20 -6.76 -11.90
CA GLY A 17 0.71 -5.94 -12.70
C GLY A 17 1.06 -4.60 -12.06
N ASP A 18 0.08 -3.89 -11.49
CA ASP A 18 0.29 -2.60 -10.81
C ASP A 18 1.14 -2.78 -9.55
N LEU A 19 0.93 -3.89 -8.83
CA LEU A 19 1.76 -4.26 -7.68
C LEU A 19 3.21 -4.57 -8.10
N LEU A 20 3.40 -5.15 -9.28
CA LEU A 20 4.73 -5.45 -9.82
C LEU A 20 5.49 -4.17 -10.19
N GLU A 21 4.80 -3.17 -10.73
CA GLU A 21 5.39 -1.86 -11.05
C GLU A 21 5.76 -1.08 -9.78
N ILE A 22 4.91 -1.16 -8.73
CA ILE A 22 5.27 -0.63 -7.40
C ILE A 22 6.47 -1.37 -6.82
N ALA A 23 6.51 -2.70 -6.92
CA ALA A 23 7.63 -3.47 -6.39
C ALA A 23 8.94 -3.16 -7.11
N ARG A 24 8.90 -2.92 -8.43
CA ARG A 24 10.07 -2.53 -9.22
C ARG A 24 10.52 -1.10 -8.93
N ASN A 25 9.60 -0.18 -8.65
CA ASN A 25 9.94 1.23 -8.46
C ASN A 25 9.12 1.89 -7.34
N PRO A 26 9.33 1.48 -6.08
CA PRO A 26 8.46 1.81 -4.96
C PRO A 26 8.50 3.30 -4.60
N GLY A 27 9.61 3.98 -4.89
CA GLY A 27 9.74 5.41 -4.60
C GLY A 27 8.85 6.30 -5.47
N LYS A 28 8.63 5.93 -6.74
CA LYS A 28 7.82 6.74 -7.66
C LYS A 28 6.37 6.27 -7.68
N PHE A 29 6.16 5.01 -8.02
CA PHE A 29 4.83 4.43 -8.13
C PHE A 29 4.17 4.24 -6.77
N GLY A 30 4.91 3.83 -5.74
CA GLY A 30 4.36 3.68 -4.39
C GLY A 30 3.88 5.00 -3.78
N LEU A 31 4.60 6.10 -4.02
CA LEU A 31 4.18 7.43 -3.54
C LEU A 31 2.96 7.97 -4.30
N ASP A 32 2.91 7.81 -5.62
CA ASP A 32 1.75 8.23 -6.42
C ASP A 32 0.51 7.40 -6.09
N THR A 33 0.66 6.08 -5.93
CA THR A 33 -0.40 5.21 -5.43
C THR A 33 -0.84 5.64 -4.04
N PHE A 34 0.08 5.81 -3.09
CA PHE A 34 -0.27 6.21 -1.73
C PHE A 34 -1.00 7.56 -1.71
N LYS A 35 -0.58 8.53 -2.52
CA LYS A 35 -1.25 9.83 -2.65
C LYS A 35 -2.66 9.69 -3.24
N SER A 36 -2.83 8.81 -4.23
CA SER A 36 -4.11 8.54 -4.89
C SER A 36 -5.11 7.79 -4.00
N LEU A 37 -4.68 7.17 -2.91
CA LEU A 37 -5.57 6.50 -1.96
C LEU A 37 -6.42 7.50 -1.16
N SER A 38 -7.64 7.09 -0.83
CA SER A 38 -8.51 7.80 0.12
C SER A 38 -7.92 7.80 1.53
N ASN A 39 -8.32 8.74 2.40
CA ASN A 39 -7.85 8.84 3.79
C ASN A 39 -8.04 7.54 4.58
N GLN A 40 -9.15 6.83 4.38
CA GLN A 40 -9.38 5.53 5.03
C GLN A 40 -8.35 4.48 4.59
N GLN A 41 -8.01 4.46 3.30
CA GLN A 41 -7.03 3.49 2.76
C GLN A 41 -5.61 3.83 3.19
N LYS A 42 -5.27 5.12 3.26
CA LYS A 42 -4.00 5.57 3.85
C LYS A 42 -3.84 5.10 5.29
N GLN A 43 -4.91 5.20 6.10
CA GLN A 43 -4.92 4.69 7.47
C GLN A 43 -4.70 3.17 7.53
N TYR A 44 -5.34 2.40 6.64
CA TYR A 44 -5.11 0.95 6.54
C TYR A 44 -3.67 0.59 6.18
N VAL A 45 -3.08 1.28 5.19
CA VAL A 45 -1.68 1.07 4.80
C VAL A 45 -0.73 1.43 5.94
N ALA A 46 -0.96 2.55 6.63
CA ALA A 46 -0.16 2.94 7.78
C ALA A 46 -0.26 1.92 8.93
N PHE A 47 -1.46 1.40 9.19
CA PHE A 47 -1.67 0.37 10.21
C PHE A 47 -0.98 -0.94 9.83
N ALA A 48 -1.11 -1.37 8.57
CA ALA A 48 -0.42 -2.56 8.06
C ALA A 48 1.10 -2.42 8.12
N ALA A 49 1.64 -1.24 7.78
CA ALA A 49 3.06 -0.93 7.89
C ALA A 49 3.54 -1.00 9.35
N ALA A 50 2.79 -0.41 10.29
CA ALA A 50 3.10 -0.46 11.72
C ALA A 50 3.07 -1.90 12.26
N ALA A 51 2.03 -2.67 11.94
CA ALA A 51 1.92 -4.07 12.32
C ALA A 51 3.07 -4.91 11.73
N GLY A 52 3.41 -4.70 10.46
CA GLY A 52 4.54 -5.36 9.80
C GLY A 52 5.88 -5.04 10.47
N LEU A 53 6.11 -3.78 10.86
CA LEU A 53 7.29 -3.35 11.62
C LEU A 53 7.36 -4.01 12.99
N LEU A 54 6.24 -4.10 13.72
CA LEU A 54 6.19 -4.78 15.02
C LEU A 54 6.47 -6.27 14.89
N ILE A 55 5.87 -6.94 13.90
CA ILE A 55 6.09 -8.37 13.63
C ILE A 55 7.53 -8.61 13.22
N TYR A 56 8.09 -7.79 12.31
CA TYR A 56 9.48 -7.91 11.88
C TYR A 56 10.44 -7.67 13.04
N GLY A 57 10.22 -6.63 13.85
CA GLY A 57 11.02 -6.35 15.04
C GLY A 57 10.98 -7.50 16.05
N TYR A 58 9.80 -8.08 16.27
CA TYR A 58 9.64 -9.27 17.11
C TYR A 58 10.38 -10.48 16.54
N MET A 59 10.30 -10.70 15.22
CA MET A 59 10.95 -11.83 14.54
C MET A 59 12.48 -11.69 14.56
N VAL A 60 13.01 -10.50 14.32
CA VAL A 60 14.45 -10.20 14.42
C VAL A 60 14.94 -10.36 15.85
N ASN A 61 14.19 -9.93 16.85
CA ASN A 61 14.55 -10.11 18.27
C ASN A 61 14.55 -11.59 18.71
N ARG A 62 13.85 -12.47 17.98
CA ARG A 62 13.75 -13.90 18.28
C ARG A 62 14.85 -14.73 17.60
N HIS A 63 15.66 -14.12 16.73
CA HIS A 63 16.75 -14.74 16.00
C HIS A 63 18.11 -14.44 16.64
#